data_AF-A0A2H0WBU0-F1
#
_entry.id   AF-A0A2H0WBU0-F1
#
_cell.length_a   1.000
_cell.length_b   1.000
_cell.length_c   1.000
_cell.angle_alpha   90.00
_cell.angle_beta   90.00
_cell.angle_gamma   90.00
#
_symmetry.space_group_name_H-M   'P 1'
#
loop_
_entity.id
_entity.type
_entity.pdbx_description
1 polymer ?
#
loop_
_entity_poly.entity_id
_entity_poly.type
_entity_poly.pdbx_seq_one_letter_code
_entity_poly.pdbx_strand_id
1 'polypeptide(L)'
;VSCSSGPGFIFELMMYWQDWIEERGIEPEIARKMVVETFVGTALLAAQPKAAALEELQHKVTSKKGVTAAGLQSMRELEIERALRYSFEKAALRNQELAKES
;
A
#
# COMPACT_ATOMS: atom_id res chain seq x y z
N VAL A 1 -10.04 -9.55 -10.08
CA VAL A 1 -9.43 -8.78 -8.95
C VAL A 1 -8.55 -7.65 -9.42
N SER A 2 -7.73 -7.84 -10.45
CA SER A 2 -6.90 -6.77 -10.98
C SER A 2 -7.76 -5.77 -11.76
N CYS A 3 -7.91 -4.57 -11.17
CA CYS A 3 -8.49 -3.30 -11.66
C CYS A 3 -9.78 -2.83 -10.95
N SER A 4 -10.77 -3.69 -10.69
CA SER A 4 -12.03 -3.24 -10.05
C SER A 4 -11.91 -3.02 -8.54
N SER A 5 -11.31 -3.97 -7.82
CA SER A 5 -11.17 -3.90 -6.35
C SER A 5 -9.90 -3.18 -5.89
N GLY A 6 -8.93 -2.98 -6.79
CA GLY A 6 -7.62 -2.41 -6.49
C GLY A 6 -7.66 -1.05 -5.77
N PRO A 7 -8.45 -0.06 -6.24
CA PRO A 7 -8.58 1.22 -5.56
C PRO A 7 -9.09 1.10 -4.12
N GLY A 8 -10.00 0.16 -3.84
CA GLY A 8 -10.51 -0.08 -2.49
C GLY A 8 -9.42 -0.49 -1.51
N PHE A 9 -8.53 -1.41 -1.92
CA PHE A 9 -7.40 -1.82 -1.07
C PHE A 9 -6.39 -0.69 -0.85
N ILE A 10 -6.17 0.16 -1.84
CA ILE A 10 -5.29 1.33 -1.70
C ILE A 10 -5.91 2.35 -0.74
N PHE A 11 -7.22 2.63 -0.84
CA PHE A 11 -7.90 3.51 0.11
C PHE A 11 -7.87 2.97 1.54
N GLU A 12 -8.04 1.66 1.74
CA GLU A 12 -7.91 1.05 3.08
C GLU A 12 -6.54 1.35 3.72
N LEU A 13 -5.46 1.17 2.96
CA LEU A 13 -4.11 1.49 3.43
C LEU A 13 -3.93 2.99 3.70
N MET A 14 -4.51 3.85 2.86
CA MET A 14 -4.47 5.30 3.07
C MET A 14 -5.20 5.70 4.35
N MET A 15 -6.37 5.12 4.63
CA MET A 15 -7.14 5.40 5.84
C MET A 15 -6.34 5.03 7.09
N TYR A 16 -5.79 3.81 7.16
CA TYR A 16 -4.97 3.40 8.31
C TYR A 16 -3.75 4.28 8.53
N TRP A 17 -3.11 4.74 7.46
CA TRP A 17 -1.95 5.64 7.58
C TRP A 17 -2.39 7.04 8.01
N GLN A 18 -3.48 7.57 7.45
CA GLN A 18 -4.02 8.87 7.84
C GLN A 18 -4.38 8.87 9.33
N ASP A 19 -5.14 7.87 9.80
CA ASP A 19 -5.53 7.72 11.20
C ASP A 19 -4.29 7.71 12.12
N TRP A 20 -3.25 6.94 11.76
CA TRP A 20 -2.00 6.89 12.52
C TRP A 20 -1.27 8.25 12.57
N ILE A 21 -1.33 9.06 11.51
CA ILE A 21 -0.74 10.41 11.49
C ILE A 21 -1.56 11.36 12.39
N GLU A 22 -2.90 11.29 12.31
CA GLU A 22 -3.80 12.11 13.11
C GLU A 22 -3.66 11.84 14.61
N GLU A 23 -3.49 10.58 15.01
CA GLU A 23 -3.21 10.17 16.41
C GLU A 23 -1.94 10.83 17.00
N ARG A 24 -1.06 11.37 16.15
CA ARG A 24 0.17 12.08 16.55
C ARG A 24 0.00 13.60 16.59
N GLY A 25 -1.25 14.07 16.55
CA GLY A 25 -1.60 15.49 16.70
C GLY A 25 -1.47 16.30 15.40
N ILE A 26 -1.47 15.63 14.25
CA ILE A 26 -1.49 16.31 12.95
C ILE A 26 -2.94 16.50 12.52
N GLU A 27 -3.27 17.72 12.08
CA GLU A 27 -4.61 18.06 11.61
C GLU A 27 -5.06 17.15 10.44
N PRO A 28 -6.35 16.72 10.42
CA PRO A 28 -6.84 15.74 9.43
C PRO A 28 -6.56 16.12 7.99
N GLU A 29 -6.72 17.40 7.63
CA GLU A 29 -6.48 17.86 6.26
C GLU A 29 -5.00 17.77 5.86
N ILE A 30 -4.09 18.01 6.81
CA ILE A 30 -2.64 17.87 6.59
C ILE A 30 -2.28 16.40 6.50
N ALA A 31 -2.80 15.56 7.41
CA ALA A 31 -2.58 14.12 7.41
C ALA A 31 -3.01 13.48 6.09
N ARG A 32 -4.23 13.79 5.64
CA ARG A 32 -4.79 13.37 4.35
C ARG A 32 -3.87 13.77 3.20
N LYS A 33 -3.44 15.03 3.15
CA LYS A 33 -2.54 15.53 2.11
C LYS A 33 -1.22 14.75 2.09
N MET A 34 -0.59 14.55 3.24
CA MET A 34 0.68 13.80 3.36
C MET A 34 0.56 12.38 2.81
N VAL A 35 -0.51 11.65 3.18
CA VAL A 35 -0.75 10.28 2.71
C VAL A 35 -0.98 10.27 1.21
N VAL A 36 -1.90 11.09 0.69
CA VAL A 36 -2.23 11.14 -0.74
C VAL A 36 -1.00 11.47 -1.58
N GLU A 37 -0.24 12.51 -1.21
CA GLU A 37 0.98 12.89 -1.93
C GLU A 37 2.04 11.79 -1.90
N THR A 38 2.17 11.05 -0.79
CA THR A 38 3.10 9.91 -0.67
C THR A 38 2.74 8.79 -1.64
N PHE A 39 1.46 8.40 -1.72
CA PHE A 39 1.01 7.39 -2.67
C PHE A 39 1.15 7.85 -4.12
N VAL A 40 0.77 9.09 -4.43
CA VAL A 40 0.90 9.66 -5.78
C VAL A 40 2.36 9.70 -6.22
N GLY A 41 3.25 10.26 -5.39
CA GLY A 41 4.68 10.36 -5.70
C GLY A 41 5.33 8.98 -5.89
N THR A 42 4.97 8.02 -5.04
CA THR A 42 5.49 6.63 -5.14
C THR A 42 4.99 5.95 -6.41
N ALA A 43 3.70 6.07 -6.74
CA ALA A 43 3.13 5.51 -7.95
C ALA A 43 3.75 6.14 -9.22
N LEU A 44 3.93 7.47 -9.24
CA LEU A 44 4.58 8.18 -10.34
C LEU A 44 6.04 7.77 -10.51
N LEU A 45 6.78 7.55 -9.43
CA LEU A 45 8.14 7.03 -9.48
C LEU A 45 8.19 5.64 -10.11
N ALA A 46 7.26 4.75 -9.75
CA ALA A 46 7.17 3.40 -10.29
C ALA A 46 6.68 3.35 -11.75
N ALA A 47 5.91 4.35 -12.19
CA ALA A 47 5.35 4.41 -13.54
C ALA A 47 6.32 4.97 -14.60
N GLN A 48 7.54 5.39 -14.21
CA GLN A 48 8.47 5.96 -15.18
C GLN A 48 8.90 4.93 -16.24
N PRO A 49 9.09 5.31 -17.51
CA PRO A 49 9.43 4.36 -18.59
C PRO A 49 10.71 3.54 -18.39
N LYS A 50 11.62 4.02 -17.53
CA LYS A 50 12.88 3.36 -17.15
C LYS A 50 12.94 3.05 -15.66
N ALA A 51 11.79 2.99 -15.00
CA ALA A 51 11.72 2.61 -13.60
C ALA A 51 12.33 1.21 -13.41
N ALA A 52 13.08 1.06 -12.33
CA ALA A 52 13.55 -0.24 -11.89
C ALA A 52 12.38 -1.10 -11.38
N ALA A 53 12.64 -2.38 -11.12
CA ALA A 53 11.65 -3.23 -10.44
C ALA A 53 11.22 -2.62 -9.09
N LEU A 54 9.98 -2.87 -8.66
CA LEU A 54 9.43 -2.29 -7.41
C LEU A 54 10.31 -2.57 -6.19
N GLU A 55 10.88 -3.77 -6.11
CA GLU A 55 11.81 -4.14 -5.03
C GLU A 55 13.07 -3.26 -5.03
N GLU A 56 13.63 -2.99 -6.21
CA GLU A 56 14.78 -2.09 -6.35
C GLU A 56 14.42 -0.64 -6.02
N LEU A 57 13.22 -0.17 -6.41
CA LEU A 57 12.72 1.16 -6.05
C LEU A 57 12.55 1.29 -4.52
N GLN A 58 11.99 0.27 -3.87
CA GLN A 58 11.90 0.20 -2.41
C GLN A 58 13.29 0.24 -1.77
N HIS A 59 14.27 -0.52 -2.29
CA HIS A 59 15.64 -0.50 -1.79
C HIS A 59 16.29 0.88 -1.94
N LYS A 60 16.03 1.59 -3.04
CA LYS A 60 16.56 2.95 -3.27
C LYS A 60 16.07 3.97 -2.25
N VAL A 61 14.87 3.79 -1.68
CA VAL A 61 14.31 4.66 -0.63
C VAL A 61 14.54 4.14 0.79
N THR A 62 15.32 3.06 0.95
CA THR A 62 15.57 2.41 2.24
C THR A 62 17.05 2.43 2.60
N SER A 63 17.44 3.19 3.62
CA SER A 63 18.79 3.11 4.19
C SER A 63 18.87 2.00 5.23
N LYS A 64 19.97 1.21 5.25
CA LYS A 64 20.13 0.00 6.08
C LYS A 64 19.94 0.19 7.60
N LYS A 65 20.05 1.41 8.12
CA LYS A 65 19.83 1.77 9.54
C LYS A 65 18.77 2.85 9.72
N GLY A 66 17.97 3.14 8.69
CA GLY A 66 16.97 4.19 8.71
C GLY A 66 15.61 3.72 9.21
N VAL A 67 14.73 4.70 9.46
CA VAL A 67 13.34 4.47 9.90
C VAL A 67 12.54 3.61 8.92
N THR A 68 12.78 3.74 7.62
CA THR A 68 12.14 2.90 6.58
C THR A 68 12.51 1.43 6.74
N ALA A 69 13.77 1.12 7.03
CA ALA A 69 14.22 -0.26 7.20
C ALA A 69 13.58 -0.92 8.44
N ALA A 70 13.51 -0.17 9.55
CA ALA A 70 12.85 -0.64 10.78
C ALA A 70 11.34 -0.88 10.55
N GLY A 71 10.66 0.04 9.86
CA GLY A 71 9.25 -0.14 9.49
C GLY A 71 9.03 -1.37 8.62
N LEU A 72 9.82 -1.54 7.55
CA LEU A 72 9.72 -2.70 6.66
C LEU A 72 10.04 -4.02 7.37
N GLN A 73 10.97 -4.03 8.33
CA GLN A 73 11.23 -5.21 9.14
C GLN A 73 10.01 -5.59 9.98
N SER A 74 9.42 -4.64 10.69
CA SER A 74 8.20 -4.85 11.48
C SER A 74 7.04 -5.37 10.61
N MET A 75 6.85 -4.80 9.42
CA MET A 75 5.83 -5.28 8.47
C MET A 75 6.02 -6.76 8.06
N ARG A 76 7.27 -7.22 7.93
CA ARG A 76 7.58 -8.63 7.63
C ARG A 76 7.33 -9.53 8.84
N GLU A 77 7.72 -9.09 10.03
CA GLU A 77 7.49 -9.81 11.29
C GLU A 77 5.99 -9.97 11.60
N LEU A 78 5.18 -8.97 11.23
CA LEU A 78 3.72 -9.00 11.35
C LEU A 78 3.01 -9.78 10.22
N GLU A 79 3.77 -10.40 9.30
CA GLU A 79 3.24 -11.16 8.16
C GLU A 79 2.22 -10.39 7.29
N ILE A 80 2.41 -9.08 7.07
CA ILE A 80 1.48 -8.26 6.28
C ILE A 80 1.28 -8.84 4.86
N GLU A 81 2.34 -9.41 4.27
CA GLU A 81 2.25 -10.10 2.98
C GLU A 81 1.19 -11.20 3.00
N ARG A 82 1.18 -12.02 4.05
CA ARG A 82 0.23 -13.13 4.20
C ARG A 82 -1.20 -12.62 4.30
N ALA A 83 -1.43 -11.58 5.10
CA ALA A 83 -2.74 -10.96 5.25
C ALA A 83 -3.26 -10.41 3.91
N LEU A 84 -2.42 -9.67 3.17
CA LEU A 84 -2.80 -9.10 1.87
C LEU A 84 -3.07 -10.18 0.82
N ARG A 85 -2.21 -11.21 0.73
CA ARG A 85 -2.41 -12.33 -0.21
C ARG A 85 -3.74 -13.05 0.06
N TYR A 86 -4.07 -13.29 1.32
CA TYR A 86 -5.35 -13.91 1.67
C TYR A 86 -6.54 -13.04 1.25
N SER A 87 -6.50 -11.73 1.50
CA SER A 87 -7.56 -10.80 1.09
C SER A 87 -7.72 -10.74 -0.43
N PHE A 88 -6.61 -10.75 -1.18
CA PHE A 88 -6.65 -10.76 -2.65
C PHE A 88 -7.23 -12.06 -3.21
N GLU A 89 -6.89 -13.20 -2.61
CA GLU A 89 -7.44 -14.50 -3.00
C GLU A 89 -8.95 -14.56 -2.73
N LYS A 90 -9.40 -14.05 -1.58
CA LYS A 90 -10.85 -13.94 -1.28
C LYS A 90 -11.59 -13.08 -2.29
N ALA A 91 -11.03 -11.94 -2.68
CA ALA A 91 -11.60 -11.12 -3.73
C ALA A 91 -11.61 -11.85 -5.09
N ALA A 92 -10.63 -12.72 -5.37
CA ALA A 92 -10.54 -13.50 -6.60
C ALA A 92 -11.62 -14.57 -6.68
N LEU A 93 -11.78 -15.33 -5.60
CA LEU A 93 -12.85 -16.31 -5.46
C LEU A 93 -14.22 -15.65 -5.64
N ARG A 94 -14.46 -14.51 -4.98
CA ARG A 94 -15.74 -13.81 -5.13
C ARG A 94 -16.00 -13.35 -6.57
N ASN A 95 -14.98 -12.83 -7.24
CA ASN A 95 -15.10 -12.43 -8.65
C ASN A 95 -15.40 -13.62 -9.57
N GLN A 96 -14.85 -14.80 -9.26
CA GLN A 96 -15.14 -16.04 -10.01
C GLN A 96 -16.57 -16.55 -9.74
N GLU A 97 -17.06 -16.46 -8.51
CA GLU A 97 -18.45 -16.80 -8.16
C GLU A 97 -19.43 -15.95 -8.96
N LEU A 98 -19.25 -14.61 -8.94
CA LEU A 98 -20.10 -13.67 -9.66
C LEU A 98 -20.12 -13.95 -11.18
N ALA A 99 -18.98 -14.34 -11.75
CA ALA A 99 -18.88 -14.70 -13.17
C ALA A 99 -19.59 -16.01 -13.53
N LYS A 100 -19.84 -16.91 -12.56
CA LYS A 100 -20.62 -18.15 -12.76
C LYS A 100 -22.12 -17.95 -12.54
N GLU A 101 -22.49 -16.89 -11.80
CA GLU A 101 -23.87 -16.46 -11.57
C GLU A 101 -24.43 -15.61 -12.73
N SER A 102 -23.56 -15.16 -13.64
CA SER A 102 -23.89 -14.35 -14.83
C SER A 102 -23.96 -15.22 -16.09
#